data_AF-A0A7Y9XXF2-F1
#
_entry.id   AF-A0A7Y9XXF2-F1
#
_cell.length_a   1.000
_cell.length_b   1.000
_cell.length_c   1.000
_cell.angle_alpha   90.00
_cell.angle_beta   90.00
_cell.angle_gamma   90.00
#
_symmetry.space_group_name_H-M   'P 1'
#
loop_
_entity.id
_entity.type
_entity.pdbx_description
1 polymer ?
#
loop_
_entity_poly.entity_id
_entity_poly.type
_entity_poly.pdbx_seq_one_letter_code
_entity_poly.pdbx_strand_id
1 'polypeptide(L)'
;MSRRRTPSPPLDAAKLEELALAYVARFSTTRARLEGYLARKLRERGWAEEGAAPVAAIAERFVELGYLDDAAYARARAGSLLRRGYGARRVGQALAVAGVAEQVRAEMVPEEDAARQAALVMARKRRFGPFGTEPPDRARREKQIAAMLRAGHPLDIVRELVDAPSAGAAEEWAAQSFGDR
;
A
#
# COMPACT_ATOMS: atom_id res chain seq x y z
N MET A 1 -40.09 13.01 5.95
CA MET A 1 -39.58 14.38 6.16
C MET A 1 -38.08 14.32 6.40
N SER A 2 -37.26 14.73 5.43
CA SER A 2 -35.79 14.77 5.59
C SER A 2 -35.45 15.91 6.54
N ARG A 3 -34.81 15.62 7.69
CA ARG A 3 -34.28 16.66 8.58
C ARG A 3 -33.32 17.52 7.76
N ARG A 4 -33.63 18.81 7.59
CA ARG A 4 -32.65 19.79 7.11
C ARG A 4 -31.46 19.71 8.06
N ARG A 5 -30.36 19.14 7.58
CA ARG A 5 -29.08 19.18 8.28
C ARG A 5 -28.67 20.64 8.30
N THR A 6 -28.78 21.28 9.47
CA THR A 6 -28.14 22.58 9.70
C THR A 6 -26.66 22.42 9.31
N PRO A 7 -26.09 23.32 8.49
CA PRO A 7 -24.68 23.26 8.16
C PRO A 7 -23.87 23.19 9.45
N SER A 8 -22.94 22.23 9.55
CA SER A 8 -22.08 22.15 10.72
C SER A 8 -21.27 23.44 10.84
N PRO A 9 -21.09 23.99 12.05
CA PRO A 9 -20.38 25.26 12.20
C PRO A 9 -18.94 25.14 11.67
N PRO A 10 -18.33 26.28 11.27
CA PRO A 10 -16.92 26.34 10.91
C PRO A 10 -16.01 25.71 11.98
N LEU A 11 -14.85 25.23 11.53
CA LEU A 11 -13.85 24.62 12.40
C LEU A 11 -13.01 25.71 13.07
N ASP A 12 -12.82 25.56 14.38
CA ASP A 12 -11.79 26.23 15.16
C ASP A 12 -10.61 25.25 15.39
N ALA A 13 -9.53 25.72 16.00
CA ALA A 13 -8.32 24.93 16.23
C ALA A 13 -8.61 23.70 17.09
N ALA A 14 -9.40 23.86 18.16
CA ALA A 14 -9.76 22.77 19.06
C ALA A 14 -10.52 21.65 18.34
N LYS A 15 -11.54 21.98 17.54
CA LYS A 15 -12.32 20.99 16.77
C LYS A 15 -11.48 20.36 15.65
N LEU A 16 -10.57 21.11 15.05
CA LEU A 16 -9.68 20.57 14.02
C LEU A 16 -8.73 19.53 14.61
N GLU A 17 -8.18 19.82 15.78
CA GLU A 17 -7.33 18.89 16.53
C GLU A 17 -8.10 17.68 17.07
N GLU A 18 -9.32 17.86 17.58
CA GLU A 18 -10.19 16.75 17.98
C GLU A 18 -10.46 15.79 16.81
N LEU A 19 -10.74 16.34 15.62
CA LEU A 19 -10.90 15.54 14.40
C LEU A 19 -9.62 14.79 14.02
N ALA A 20 -8.46 15.44 14.17
CA ALA A 20 -7.17 14.80 13.90
C ALA A 20 -6.93 13.64 14.87
N LEU A 21 -7.13 13.86 16.17
CA LEU A 21 -6.94 12.86 17.21
C LEU A 21 -7.87 11.66 17.00
N ALA A 22 -9.15 11.92 16.74
CA ALA A 22 -10.12 10.87 16.45
C ALA A 22 -9.76 10.07 15.18
N TYR A 23 -9.14 10.72 14.19
CA TYR A 23 -8.70 10.05 12.97
C TYR A 23 -7.53 9.09 13.23
N VAL A 24 -6.47 9.56 13.90
CA VAL A 24 -5.27 8.73 14.19
C VAL A 24 -5.54 7.65 15.22
N ALA A 25 -6.46 7.86 16.16
CA ALA A 25 -6.89 6.83 17.12
C ALA A 25 -7.62 5.65 16.44
N ARG A 26 -8.24 5.88 15.28
CA ARG A 26 -9.02 4.85 14.56
C ARG A 26 -8.27 4.21 13.41
N PHE A 27 -7.35 4.93 12.77
CA PHE A 27 -6.73 4.49 11.53
C PHE A 27 -5.21 4.53 11.62
N SER A 28 -4.57 3.42 11.22
CA SER A 28 -3.17 3.47 10.80
C SER A 28 -3.09 4.31 9.52
N THR A 29 -2.45 5.47 9.61
CA THR A 29 -2.40 6.49 8.56
C THR A 29 -1.00 7.09 8.43
N THR A 30 -0.79 7.82 7.35
CA THR A 30 0.40 8.64 7.11
C THR A 30 0.12 10.11 7.42
N ARG A 31 1.18 10.90 7.53
CA ARG A 31 1.12 12.37 7.63
C ARG A 31 0.27 12.97 6.50
N ALA A 32 0.62 12.66 5.25
CA ALA A 32 -0.04 13.22 4.07
C ALA A 32 -1.55 12.91 4.02
N ARG A 33 -1.96 11.72 4.51
CA ARG A 33 -3.39 11.35 4.57
C ARG A 33 -4.14 12.09 5.66
N LEU A 34 -3.52 12.31 6.83
CA LEU A 34 -4.11 13.14 7.87
C LEU A 34 -4.29 14.58 7.35
N GLU A 35 -3.26 15.16 6.75
CA GLU A 35 -3.33 16.50 6.17
C GLU A 35 -4.41 16.60 5.10
N GLY A 36 -4.50 15.63 4.19
CA GLY A 36 -5.57 15.56 3.18
C GLY A 36 -6.97 15.39 3.78
N TYR A 37 -7.10 14.64 4.87
CA TYR A 37 -8.35 14.48 5.62
C TYR A 37 -8.78 15.82 6.25
N LEU A 38 -7.88 16.50 6.95
CA LEU A 38 -8.15 17.79 7.59
C LEU A 38 -8.43 18.89 6.56
N ALA A 39 -7.66 18.96 5.47
CA ALA A 39 -7.90 19.90 4.37
C ALA A 39 -9.29 19.71 3.73
N ARG A 40 -9.72 18.45 3.57
CA ARG A 40 -11.08 18.16 3.10
C ARG A 40 -12.13 18.64 4.12
N LYS A 41 -11.92 18.41 5.42
CA LYS A 41 -12.85 18.86 6.47
C LYS A 41 -12.96 20.38 6.53
N LEU A 42 -11.85 21.09 6.33
CA LEU A 42 -11.82 22.55 6.20
C LEU A 42 -12.59 23.03 4.97
N ARG A 43 -12.45 22.38 3.80
CA ARG A 43 -13.28 22.72 2.62
C ARG A 43 -14.77 22.47 2.84
N GLU A 44 -15.12 21.42 3.59
CA GLU A 44 -16.52 21.06 3.87
C GLU A 44 -17.20 22.02 4.86
N ARG A 45 -16.47 22.58 5.83
CA ARG A 45 -17.05 23.33 6.97
C ARG A 45 -16.62 24.79 7.05
N GLY A 46 -15.53 25.17 6.41
CA GLY A 46 -14.87 26.46 6.61
C GLY A 46 -13.99 26.51 7.85
N TRP A 47 -13.24 27.61 7.97
CA TRP A 47 -12.36 27.93 9.08
C TRP A 47 -12.90 29.15 9.82
N ALA A 48 -12.93 29.10 11.15
CA ALA A 48 -13.57 30.10 12.02
C ALA A 48 -12.61 31.19 12.50
N GLU A 49 -11.32 30.91 12.52
CA GLU A 49 -10.31 31.78 13.13
C GLU A 49 -9.58 32.62 12.09
N GLU A 50 -8.85 33.62 12.55
CA GLU A 50 -8.02 34.46 11.69
C GLU A 50 -6.79 33.68 11.19
N GLY A 51 -6.36 33.97 9.96
CA GLY A 51 -5.22 33.30 9.34
C GLY A 51 -5.51 31.91 8.79
N ALA A 52 -4.44 31.15 8.53
CA ALA A 52 -4.53 29.82 7.95
C ALA A 52 -4.68 28.74 9.03
N ALA A 53 -5.53 27.75 8.78
CA ALA A 53 -5.69 26.61 9.68
C ALA A 53 -4.37 25.84 9.86
N PRO A 54 -3.99 25.46 11.10
CA PRO A 54 -2.66 24.93 11.43
C PRO A 54 -2.49 23.43 11.09
N VAL A 55 -2.92 22.99 9.90
CA VAL A 55 -2.94 21.57 9.51
C VAL A 55 -1.56 20.92 9.58
N ALA A 56 -0.54 21.58 9.02
CA ALA A 56 0.83 21.05 9.00
C ALA A 56 1.42 20.95 10.42
N ALA A 57 1.16 21.95 11.28
CA ALA A 57 1.63 21.98 12.66
C ALA A 57 0.97 20.89 13.52
N ILE A 58 -0.33 20.61 13.32
CA ILE A 58 -1.00 19.49 13.98
C ILE A 58 -0.35 18.16 13.56
N ALA A 59 -0.12 17.97 12.26
CA ALA A 59 0.45 16.72 11.76
C ALA A 59 1.90 16.52 12.24
N GLU A 60 2.70 17.58 12.29
CA GLU A 60 4.06 17.57 12.84
C GLU A 60 4.09 17.19 14.33
N ARG A 61 3.26 17.85 15.15
CA ARG A 61 3.14 17.50 16.57
C ARG A 61 2.70 16.05 16.76
N PHE A 62 1.83 15.52 15.90
CA PHE A 62 1.39 14.12 15.98
C PHE A 62 2.50 13.14 15.57
N VAL A 63 3.43 13.54 14.71
CA VAL A 63 4.66 12.77 14.45
C VAL A 63 5.57 12.80 15.68
N GLU A 64 5.80 13.97 16.29
CA GLU A 64 6.60 14.10 17.51
C GLU A 64 6.06 13.27 18.68
N LEU A 65 4.73 13.22 18.84
CA LEU A 65 4.04 12.41 19.83
C LEU A 65 3.97 10.91 19.48
N GLY A 66 4.45 10.50 18.30
CA GLY A 66 4.47 9.12 17.84
C GLY A 66 3.10 8.57 17.42
N TYR A 67 2.09 9.43 17.23
CA TYR A 67 0.78 9.02 16.69
C TYR A 67 0.84 8.74 15.19
N LEU A 68 1.84 9.33 14.51
CA LEU A 68 2.13 9.12 13.10
C LEU A 68 3.56 8.64 12.92
N ASP A 69 3.72 7.54 12.20
CA ASP A 69 5.02 7.04 11.76
C ASP A 69 4.87 6.48 10.35
N ASP A 70 5.32 7.26 9.36
CA ASP A 70 5.25 6.89 7.95
C ASP A 70 6.11 5.66 7.62
N ALA A 71 7.22 5.45 8.34
CA ALA A 71 8.11 4.30 8.14
C ALA A 71 7.49 3.02 8.71
N ALA A 72 6.90 3.07 9.90
CA ALA A 72 6.12 1.95 10.45
C ALA A 72 4.90 1.65 9.57
N TYR A 73 4.18 2.68 9.12
CA TYR A 73 3.08 2.51 8.18
C TYR A 73 3.54 1.81 6.89
N ALA A 74 4.66 2.26 6.32
CA ALA A 74 5.19 1.74 5.08
C ALA A 74 5.60 0.27 5.20
N ARG A 75 6.32 -0.10 6.27
CA ARG A 75 6.71 -1.49 6.56
C ARG A 75 5.50 -2.41 6.69
N ALA A 76 4.51 -2.01 7.49
CA ALA A 76 3.29 -2.79 7.69
C ALA A 76 2.51 -2.95 6.37
N ARG A 77 2.40 -1.87 5.59
CA ARG A 77 1.67 -1.86 4.31
C ARG A 77 2.37 -2.69 3.24
N ALA A 78 3.68 -2.56 3.10
CA ALA A 78 4.50 -3.32 2.17
C ALA A 78 4.39 -4.82 2.47
N GLY A 79 4.66 -5.22 3.71
CA GLY A 79 4.54 -6.62 4.12
C GLY A 79 3.13 -7.20 3.89
N SER A 80 2.08 -6.44 4.19
CA SER A 80 0.69 -6.86 3.93
C SER A 80 0.41 -7.11 2.43
N LEU A 81 0.93 -6.26 1.55
CA LEU A 81 0.75 -6.39 0.10
C LEU A 81 1.54 -7.57 -0.48
N LEU A 82 2.77 -7.77 -0.04
CA LEU A 82 3.60 -8.92 -0.43
C LEU A 82 2.95 -10.24 -0.02
N ARG A 83 2.46 -10.35 1.23
CA ARG A 83 1.70 -11.53 1.71
C ARG A 83 0.41 -11.80 0.93
N ARG A 84 -0.15 -10.78 0.26
CA ARG A 84 -1.33 -10.92 -0.62
C ARG A 84 -0.95 -11.27 -2.06
N GLY A 85 0.34 -11.32 -2.37
CA GLY A 85 0.93 -11.66 -3.64
C GLY A 85 1.09 -10.50 -4.62
N TYR A 86 1.13 -9.25 -4.14
CA TYR A 86 1.44 -8.10 -5.00
C TYR A 86 2.95 -7.88 -5.07
N GLY A 87 3.45 -7.50 -6.24
CA GLY A 87 4.89 -7.28 -6.46
C GLY A 87 5.37 -5.87 -6.09
N ALA A 88 6.69 -5.69 -6.09
CA ALA A 88 7.40 -4.47 -5.67
C ALA A 88 6.82 -3.19 -6.27
N ARG A 89 6.54 -3.18 -7.58
CA ARG A 89 5.98 -1.99 -8.25
C ARG A 89 4.63 -1.59 -7.68
N ARG A 90 3.79 -2.56 -7.31
CA ARG A 90 2.46 -2.29 -6.74
C ARG A 90 2.56 -1.84 -5.28
N VAL A 91 3.55 -2.33 -4.54
CA VAL A 91 3.90 -1.85 -3.20
C VAL A 91 4.29 -0.38 -3.27
N GLY A 92 5.27 -0.02 -4.10
CA GLY A 92 5.73 1.36 -4.27
C GLY A 92 4.60 2.31 -4.66
N GLN A 93 3.75 1.92 -5.62
CA GLN A 93 2.56 2.70 -5.99
C GLN A 93 1.59 2.91 -4.82
N ALA A 94 1.33 1.88 -4.02
CA ALA A 94 0.42 2.00 -2.88
C ALA A 94 0.95 2.93 -1.80
N LEU A 95 2.27 2.93 -1.57
CA LEU A 95 2.94 3.85 -0.64
C LEU A 95 2.97 5.28 -1.18
N ALA A 96 3.21 5.47 -2.48
CA ALA A 96 3.16 6.77 -3.12
C ALA A 96 1.76 7.40 -3.05
N VAL A 97 0.70 6.62 -3.30
CA VAL A 97 -0.70 7.07 -3.11
C VAL A 97 -1.01 7.36 -1.64
N ALA A 98 -0.31 6.72 -0.69
CA ALA A 98 -0.40 7.07 0.72
C ALA A 98 0.39 8.32 1.09
N GLY A 99 1.14 8.92 0.17
CA GLY A 99 1.96 10.10 0.41
C GLY A 99 3.22 9.85 1.23
N VAL A 100 3.65 8.58 1.37
CA VAL A 100 4.92 8.23 2.02
C VAL A 100 6.06 8.79 1.19
N ALA A 101 7.03 9.47 1.80
CA ALA A 101 8.17 10.08 1.10
C ALA A 101 9.02 9.07 0.32
N GLU A 102 9.67 9.51 -0.76
CA GLU A 102 10.44 8.62 -1.65
C GLU A 102 11.57 7.89 -0.90
N GLN A 103 12.25 8.56 0.02
CA GLN A 103 13.32 8.00 0.84
C GLN A 103 12.83 6.78 1.63
N VAL A 104 11.68 6.92 2.28
CA VAL A 104 11.04 5.82 3.02
C VAL A 104 10.55 4.73 2.07
N ARG A 105 10.03 5.08 0.88
CA ARG A 105 9.59 4.07 -0.11
C ARG A 105 10.75 3.26 -0.67
N ALA A 106 11.91 3.87 -0.88
CA ALA A 106 13.10 3.21 -1.41
C ALA A 106 13.58 2.09 -0.47
N GLU A 107 13.39 2.26 0.84
CA GLU A 107 13.69 1.23 1.85
C GLU A 107 12.68 0.06 1.86
N MET A 108 11.53 0.19 1.20
CA MET A 108 10.46 -0.82 1.19
C MET A 108 10.51 -1.73 -0.05
N VAL A 109 11.57 -1.63 -0.86
CA VAL A 109 11.79 -2.56 -1.96
C VAL A 109 12.04 -3.94 -1.37
N PRO A 110 11.23 -4.96 -1.72
CA PRO A 110 11.45 -6.30 -1.20
C PRO A 110 12.77 -6.87 -1.72
N GLU A 111 13.43 -7.62 -0.86
CA GLU A 111 14.50 -8.53 -1.28
C GLU A 111 13.97 -9.56 -2.29
N GLU A 112 14.90 -10.16 -3.02
CA GLU A 112 14.57 -11.03 -4.15
C GLU A 112 13.73 -12.24 -3.72
N ASP A 113 14.08 -12.87 -2.60
CA ASP A 113 13.34 -13.99 -2.02
C ASP A 113 11.89 -13.61 -1.68
N ALA A 114 11.68 -12.47 -1.02
CA ALA A 114 10.37 -11.94 -0.68
C ALA A 114 9.55 -11.59 -1.93
N ALA A 115 10.20 -11.08 -2.97
CA ALA A 115 9.56 -10.79 -4.26
C ALA A 115 9.09 -12.08 -4.96
N ARG A 116 9.93 -13.13 -4.98
CA ARG A 116 9.58 -14.45 -5.55
C ARG A 116 8.45 -15.11 -4.75
N GLN A 117 8.51 -15.06 -3.42
CA GLN A 117 7.44 -15.56 -2.56
C GLN A 117 6.10 -14.86 -2.81
N ALA A 118 6.10 -13.53 -2.97
CA ALA A 118 4.89 -12.81 -3.32
C ALA A 118 4.34 -13.25 -4.70
N ALA A 119 5.20 -13.47 -5.69
CA ALA A 119 4.78 -13.97 -7.00
C ALA A 119 4.16 -15.38 -6.91
N LEU A 120 4.79 -16.28 -6.16
CA LEU A 120 4.31 -17.63 -5.87
C LEU A 120 2.91 -17.61 -5.22
N VAL A 121 2.71 -16.76 -4.20
CA VAL A 121 1.39 -16.59 -3.55
C VAL A 121 0.31 -16.20 -4.56
N MET A 122 0.61 -15.28 -5.48
CA MET A 122 -0.35 -14.90 -6.52
C MET A 122 -0.61 -16.04 -7.50
N ALA A 123 0.42 -16.72 -7.98
CA ALA A 123 0.28 -17.79 -8.96
C ALA A 123 -0.53 -18.96 -8.41
N ARG A 124 -0.27 -19.40 -7.17
CA ARG A 124 -1.07 -20.40 -6.46
C ARG A 124 -2.53 -19.97 -6.34
N LYS A 125 -2.78 -18.78 -5.80
CA LYS A 125 -4.14 -18.24 -5.60
C LYS A 125 -4.94 -18.13 -6.90
N ARG A 126 -4.27 -17.84 -8.03
CA ARG A 126 -4.91 -17.65 -9.33
C ARG A 126 -4.77 -18.85 -10.28
N ARG A 127 -4.13 -19.94 -9.84
CA ARG A 127 -3.84 -21.14 -10.64
C ARG A 127 -3.15 -20.81 -11.96
N PHE A 128 -2.08 -20.01 -11.88
CA PHE A 128 -1.26 -19.62 -13.03
C PHE A 128 -0.09 -20.59 -13.21
N GLY A 129 0.41 -20.69 -14.45
CA GLY A 129 1.51 -21.58 -14.81
C GLY A 129 1.27 -23.01 -14.28
N PRO A 130 2.22 -23.57 -13.52
CA PRO A 130 2.16 -24.96 -13.06
C PRO A 130 1.10 -25.23 -11.99
N PHE A 131 0.45 -24.20 -11.45
CA PHE A 131 -0.64 -24.36 -10.46
C PHE A 131 -2.02 -24.50 -11.14
N GLY A 132 -2.07 -24.46 -12.46
CA GLY A 132 -3.24 -24.80 -13.27
C GLY A 132 -3.51 -26.31 -13.29
N THR A 133 -4.72 -26.71 -13.71
CA THR A 133 -5.06 -28.13 -13.93
C THR A 133 -4.42 -28.70 -15.18
N GLU A 134 -4.17 -27.85 -16.18
CA GLU A 134 -3.58 -28.20 -17.45
C GLU A 134 -2.55 -27.13 -17.83
N PRO A 135 -1.48 -27.49 -18.57
CA PRO A 135 -0.55 -26.51 -19.12
C PRO A 135 -1.29 -25.44 -19.94
N PRO A 136 -1.03 -24.14 -19.70
CA PRO A 136 -1.70 -23.09 -20.44
C PRO A 136 -1.26 -23.09 -21.91
N ASP A 137 -2.22 -22.92 -22.83
CA ASP A 137 -1.89 -22.53 -24.20
C ASP A 137 -1.18 -21.17 -24.25
N ARG A 138 -0.63 -20.81 -25.41
CA ARG A 138 0.11 -19.56 -25.59
C ARG A 138 -0.70 -18.32 -25.19
N ALA A 139 -1.97 -18.24 -25.57
CA ALA A 139 -2.80 -17.06 -25.30
C ALA A 139 -3.13 -16.93 -23.81
N ARG A 140 -3.42 -18.05 -23.13
CA ARG A 140 -3.66 -18.12 -21.69
C ARG A 140 -2.39 -17.77 -20.91
N ARG A 141 -1.24 -18.28 -21.34
CA ARG A 141 0.07 -17.94 -20.78
C ARG A 141 0.34 -16.44 -20.86
N GLU A 142 0.18 -15.82 -22.03
CA GLU A 142 0.37 -14.38 -22.21
C GLU A 142 -0.57 -13.56 -21.30
N LYS A 143 -1.83 -14.00 -21.13
CA LYS A 143 -2.79 -13.37 -20.19
C LYS A 143 -2.35 -13.49 -18.72
N GLN A 144 -1.79 -14.63 -18.32
CA GLN A 144 -1.28 -14.84 -16.95
C GLN A 144 -0.08 -13.94 -16.67
N ILE A 145 0.87 -13.87 -17.60
CA ILE A 145 2.02 -12.97 -17.53
C ILE A 145 1.54 -11.52 -17.39
N ALA A 146 0.65 -11.06 -18.27
CA ALA A 146 0.10 -9.70 -18.22
C ALA A 146 -0.65 -9.40 -16.91
N ALA A 147 -1.30 -10.39 -16.31
CA ALA A 147 -1.95 -10.24 -15.01
C ALA A 147 -0.93 -10.04 -13.87
N MET A 148 0.16 -10.80 -13.86
CA MET A 148 1.21 -10.66 -12.84
C MET A 148 2.02 -9.38 -13.00
N LEU A 149 2.32 -8.99 -14.24
CA LEU A 149 2.96 -7.70 -14.53
C LEU A 149 2.10 -6.54 -13.99
N ARG A 150 0.78 -6.55 -14.23
CA ARG A 150 -0.14 -5.54 -13.67
C ARG A 150 -0.21 -5.57 -12.15
N ALA A 151 -0.06 -6.75 -11.54
CA ALA A 151 0.05 -6.91 -10.10
C ALA A 151 1.39 -6.43 -9.50
N GLY A 152 2.33 -6.02 -10.35
CA GLY A 152 3.55 -5.32 -9.96
C GLY A 152 4.80 -6.20 -9.88
N HIS A 153 4.74 -7.42 -10.41
CA HIS A 153 5.89 -8.33 -10.47
C HIS A 153 6.80 -7.99 -11.66
N PRO A 154 8.12 -8.13 -11.52
CA PRO A 154 9.06 -7.94 -12.62
C PRO A 154 9.00 -9.14 -13.59
N LEU A 155 9.39 -8.91 -14.85
CA LEU A 155 9.13 -9.84 -15.95
C LEU A 155 9.90 -11.16 -15.83
N ASP A 156 11.12 -11.09 -15.34
CA ASP A 156 11.99 -12.24 -15.02
C ASP A 156 11.32 -13.20 -14.02
N ILE A 157 10.88 -12.70 -12.86
CA ILE A 157 10.15 -13.46 -11.84
C ILE A 157 8.87 -14.08 -12.43
N VAL A 158 8.15 -13.31 -13.26
CA VAL A 158 6.91 -13.78 -13.86
C VAL A 158 7.13 -14.90 -14.85
N ARG A 159 8.14 -14.79 -15.71
CA ARG A 159 8.46 -15.84 -16.70
C ARG A 159 8.90 -17.11 -16.01
N GLU A 160 9.85 -17.00 -15.07
CA GLU A 160 10.37 -18.14 -14.32
C GLU A 160 9.25 -18.92 -13.63
N LEU A 161 8.32 -18.21 -12.99
CA LEU A 161 7.21 -18.85 -12.27
C LEU A 161 6.13 -19.43 -13.19
N VAL A 162 5.77 -18.73 -14.28
CA VAL A 162 4.72 -19.18 -15.20
C VAL A 162 5.20 -20.36 -16.05
N ASP A 163 6.49 -20.37 -16.40
CA ASP A 163 7.10 -21.39 -17.26
C ASP A 163 7.71 -22.55 -16.47
N ALA A 164 7.62 -22.53 -15.14
CA ALA A 164 8.12 -23.59 -14.30
C ALA A 164 7.49 -24.95 -14.66
N PRO A 165 8.28 -26.04 -14.71
CA PRO A 165 7.84 -27.34 -15.22
C PRO A 165 6.85 -28.04 -14.30
N SER A 166 6.81 -27.67 -13.01
CA SER A 166 5.89 -28.22 -12.02
C SER A 166 5.68 -27.25 -10.87
N ALA A 167 4.64 -27.50 -10.06
CA ALA A 167 4.39 -26.73 -8.86
C ALA A 167 5.56 -26.84 -7.87
N GLY A 168 6.14 -28.04 -7.72
CA GLY A 168 7.31 -28.25 -6.86
C GLY A 168 8.52 -27.45 -7.31
N ALA A 169 8.83 -27.42 -8.61
CA ALA A 169 9.94 -26.64 -9.13
C ALA A 169 9.76 -25.13 -8.89
N ALA A 170 8.54 -24.62 -9.06
CA ALA A 170 8.21 -23.23 -8.77
C ALA A 170 8.35 -22.89 -7.27
N GLU A 171 8.01 -23.83 -6.39
CA GLU A 171 8.09 -23.67 -4.94
C GLU A 171 9.54 -23.71 -4.45
N GLU A 172 10.34 -24.63 -4.96
CA GLU A 172 11.77 -24.72 -4.72
C GLU A 172 12.48 -23.45 -5.19
N TRP A 173 12.23 -23.00 -6.41
CA TRP A 173 12.80 -21.77 -6.94
C TRP A 173 12.49 -20.54 -6.07
N ALA A 174 11.25 -20.41 -5.60
CA ALA A 174 10.87 -19.31 -4.73
C ALA A 174 11.49 -19.42 -3.32
N ALA A 175 11.78 -20.63 -2.85
CA ALA A 175 12.38 -20.90 -1.55
C ALA A 175 13.92 -20.79 -1.55
N GLN A 176 14.56 -20.73 -2.72
CA GLN A 176 15.99 -20.50 -2.83
C GLN A 176 16.37 -19.11 -2.30
N SER A 177 16.93 -19.08 -1.09
CA SER A 177 17.68 -17.93 -0.60
C SER A 177 19.00 -17.87 -1.35
N PHE A 178 19.21 -16.82 -2.13
CA PHE A 178 20.56 -16.48 -2.58
C PHE A 178 21.30 -15.91 -1.36
N GLY A 179 21.98 -16.77 -0.63
CA GLY A 179 22.95 -16.35 0.38
C GLY A 179 24.07 -15.55 -0.28
N ASP A 180 24.50 -14.48 0.39
CA ASP A 180 25.55 -13.52 -0.01
C ASP A 180 26.61 -14.12 -0.96
N ARG A 181 26.68 -13.54 -2.16
CA ARG A 181 27.88 -13.59 -3.01
C ARG A 181 28.47 -12.19 -3.09
#